data_AF-A0A6A6FZ36-F1
#
_entry.id   AF-A0A6A6FZ36-F1
#
_cell.length_a   1.000
_cell.length_b   1.000
_cell.length_c   1.000
_cell.angle_alpha   90.00
_cell.angle_beta   90.00
_cell.angle_gamma   90.00
#
_symmetry.space_group_name_H-M   'P 1'
#
loop_
_entity.id
_entity.type
_entity.pdbx_description
1 polymer ?
#
loop_
_entity_poly.entity_id
_entity_poly.type
_entity_poly.pdbx_seq_one_letter_code
_entity_poly.pdbx_strand_id
1 'polypeptide(L)'
;MGSLHILSSDGYEIPICLPTKTGDDWHTLVCSPVIIELMQLEKLKPQAISKRDIQDRNKADSFTKVFTLAQSTWFVFQSLARVVAHLPISPLEVSALAYVFCTAVTYLCWWSKPKDVLTVLKLSDPLCVAVLPDDLQDRIKQYDSHQGVACHYRWKVFRLPSTEAEILAVIRQRWPALVGLITGIIFCCIHLSAWNFSFPTETEKILWWACSIASATVPLLSFIAVFLRSLSPKRFDSLWPLVLAIYCTIMLIYIMCRLILCVIMLTTMRYLPEGSFTSINWALRFPHI
;
A
#
# COMPACT_ATOMS: atom_id res chain seq x y z
N MET A 1 4.91 13.27 26.83
CA MET A 1 4.73 14.73 26.72
C MET A 1 5.94 15.33 26.01
N GLY A 2 5.70 16.19 25.04
CA GLY A 2 6.73 16.78 24.17
C GLY A 2 6.10 17.18 22.84
N SER A 3 5.25 18.20 22.85
CA SER A 3 4.84 18.95 21.67
C SER A 3 6.00 19.85 21.25
N LEU A 4 6.29 19.95 19.95
CA LEU A 4 7.23 20.95 19.45
C LEU A 4 6.52 22.31 19.49
N HIS A 5 6.94 23.15 20.40
CA HIS A 5 6.57 24.55 20.42
C HIS A 5 7.72 25.36 19.85
N ILE A 6 7.41 26.18 18.86
CA ILE A 6 8.27 27.30 18.50
C ILE A 6 7.84 28.47 19.38
N LEU A 7 8.79 29.07 20.11
CA LEU A 7 8.53 30.29 20.88
C LEU A 7 8.78 31.51 20.01
N SER A 8 7.73 32.31 19.79
CA SER A 8 7.84 33.65 19.21
C SER A 8 8.52 34.61 20.18
N SER A 9 9.16 35.67 19.66
CA SER A 9 9.72 36.77 20.46
C SER A 9 8.69 37.43 21.38
N ASP A 10 7.42 37.33 21.01
CA ASP A 10 6.28 37.96 21.69
C ASP A 10 5.62 37.02 22.72
N GLY A 11 6.24 35.87 23.01
CA GLY A 11 5.75 34.90 23.99
C GLY A 11 4.63 33.96 23.50
N TYR A 12 4.27 34.02 22.22
CA TYR A 12 3.31 33.10 21.61
C TYR A 12 3.96 31.74 21.29
N GLU A 13 3.35 30.66 21.76
CA GLU A 13 3.72 29.29 21.42
C GLU A 13 3.05 28.87 20.10
N ILE A 14 3.84 28.62 19.06
CA ILE A 14 3.36 28.12 17.78
C ILE A 14 3.60 26.60 17.74
N PRO A 15 2.55 25.76 17.76
CA PRO A 15 2.71 24.31 17.75
C PRO A 15 3.08 23.82 16.34
N ILE A 16 4.32 23.34 16.13
CA ILE A 16 4.72 22.73 14.85
C ILE A 16 3.99 21.40 14.62
N CYS A 17 3.63 20.72 15.70
CA CYS A 17 2.84 19.51 15.69
C CYS A 17 1.77 19.62 16.76
N LEU A 18 0.51 19.82 16.35
CA LEU A 18 -0.63 19.64 17.24
C LEU A 18 -0.86 18.12 17.38
N PRO A 19 -0.74 17.53 18.59
CA PRO A 19 -1.27 16.21 18.82
C PRO A 19 -2.79 16.31 18.75
N THR A 20 -3.39 16.08 17.58
CA THR A 20 -4.82 15.77 17.53
C THR A 20 -4.98 14.42 18.21
N LYS A 21 -5.52 14.43 19.43
CA LYS A 21 -5.88 13.23 20.16
C LYS A 21 -7.12 12.64 19.47
N THR A 22 -6.91 11.77 18.48
CA THR A 22 -7.96 10.80 18.11
C THR A 22 -8.17 9.89 19.31
N GLY A 23 -9.42 9.47 19.57
CA GLY A 23 -9.84 8.76 20.80
C GLY A 23 -9.07 7.48 21.17
N ASP A 24 -8.10 7.06 20.36
CA ASP A 24 -7.33 5.83 20.46
C ASP A 24 -5.82 6.05 20.75
N ASP A 25 -5.44 7.15 21.42
CA ASP A 25 -4.04 7.47 21.80
C ASP A 25 -3.01 7.58 20.65
N TRP A 26 -3.46 7.61 19.39
CA TRP A 26 -2.60 7.88 18.23
C TRP A 26 -2.35 9.39 18.07
N HIS A 27 -1.08 9.78 17.87
CA HIS A 27 -0.67 11.14 17.52
C HIS A 27 -0.24 11.21 16.06
N THR A 28 -0.91 12.04 15.26
CA THR A 28 -0.58 12.20 13.84
C THR A 28 0.57 13.21 13.69
N LEU A 29 1.70 12.77 13.15
CA LEU A 29 2.81 13.67 12.77
C LEU A 29 2.46 14.35 11.44
N VAL A 30 2.11 15.64 11.50
CA VAL A 30 2.02 16.47 10.30
C VAL A 30 3.44 16.83 9.88
N CYS A 31 3.97 16.17 8.84
CA CYS A 31 5.16 16.64 8.13
C CYS A 31 4.81 17.96 7.43
N SER A 32 4.83 19.06 8.17
CA SER A 32 4.71 20.39 7.59
C SER A 32 5.90 20.63 6.66
N PRO A 33 5.72 21.19 5.46
CA PRO A 33 6.81 21.60 4.57
C PRO A 33 7.86 22.46 5.28
N VAL A 34 7.43 23.19 6.32
CA VAL A 34 8.28 23.98 7.21
C VAL A 34 9.35 23.12 7.88
N ILE A 35 9.04 21.90 8.34
CA ILE A 35 10.02 21.01 9.00
C ILE A 35 11.11 20.58 8.00
N ILE A 36 10.71 20.25 6.77
CA ILE A 36 11.66 19.85 5.71
C ILE A 36 12.60 21.01 5.37
N GLU A 37 12.06 22.22 5.28
CA GLU A 37 12.82 23.44 5.00
C GLU A 37 13.77 23.80 6.14
N LEU A 38 13.33 23.66 7.41
CA LEU A 38 14.18 23.83 8.59
C LEU A 38 15.32 22.80 8.67
N MET A 39 15.09 21.57 8.21
CA MET A 39 16.14 20.56 8.07
C MET A 39 17.12 20.90 6.94
N GLN A 40 16.63 21.40 5.80
CA GLN A 40 17.46 21.82 4.67
C GLN A 40 18.35 23.02 5.01
N LEU A 41 17.85 23.94 5.85
CA LEU A 41 18.59 25.09 6.35
C LEU A 41 19.57 24.75 7.49
N GLU A 42 19.74 23.46 7.83
CA GLU A 42 20.51 22.94 8.96
C GLU A 42 20.12 23.52 10.35
N LYS A 43 19.01 24.26 10.43
CA LYS A 43 18.48 24.83 11.66
C LYS A 43 17.87 23.78 12.57
N LEU A 44 17.47 22.65 11.99
CA LEU A 44 16.91 21.51 12.70
C LEU A 44 17.75 20.29 12.35
N LYS A 45 18.68 19.93 13.23
CA LYS A 45 19.51 18.73 13.05
C LYS A 45 18.70 17.50 13.48
N PRO A 46 18.38 16.57 12.56
CA PRO A 46 17.84 15.29 12.98
C PRO A 46 18.86 14.64 13.92
N GLN A 47 18.45 14.21 15.11
CA GLN A 47 19.30 13.35 15.93
C GLN A 47 19.73 12.17 15.05
N ALA A 48 21.04 11.92 15.00
CA ALA A 48 21.61 10.90 14.15
C ALA A 48 21.10 9.52 14.58
N ILE A 49 20.07 9.02 13.91
CA ILE A 49 19.62 7.64 14.10
C ILE A 49 20.73 6.74 13.58
N SER A 50 21.36 5.98 14.46
CA SER A 50 22.38 5.03 14.05
C SER A 50 21.76 3.94 13.19
N LYS A 51 22.46 3.50 12.13
CA LYS A 51 22.06 2.33 11.35
C LYS A 51 21.86 1.10 12.25
N ARG A 52 22.59 1.03 13.38
CA ARG A 52 22.47 -0.04 14.38
C ARG A 52 21.11 -0.01 15.09
N ASP A 53 20.59 1.16 15.42
CA ASP A 53 19.29 1.32 16.11
C ASP A 53 18.12 0.92 15.20
N ILE A 54 18.24 1.20 13.89
CA ILE A 54 17.27 0.78 12.87
C ILE A 54 17.33 -0.75 12.70
N GLN A 55 18.52 -1.32 12.61
CA GLN A 55 18.71 -2.76 12.42
C GLN A 55 18.22 -3.58 13.61
N ASP A 56 18.43 -3.11 14.84
CA ASP A 56 18.03 -3.85 16.04
C ASP A 56 16.50 -3.99 16.15
N ARG A 57 15.77 -2.96 15.72
CA ARG A 57 14.29 -2.95 15.69
C ARG A 57 13.70 -3.74 14.52
N ASN A 58 14.41 -3.84 13.40
CA ASN A 58 14.01 -4.65 12.24
C ASN A 58 14.26 -6.17 12.45
N LYS A 59 14.95 -6.58 13.52
CA LYS A 59 15.21 -8.01 13.81
C LYS A 59 13.94 -8.81 14.11
N ALA A 60 13.02 -8.27 14.91
CA ALA A 60 11.77 -8.96 15.27
C ALA A 60 10.87 -9.23 14.05
N ASP A 61 10.86 -8.30 13.09
CA ASP A 61 10.10 -8.40 11.85
C ASP A 61 10.77 -9.34 10.82
N SER A 62 12.09 -9.57 10.95
CA SER A 62 12.83 -10.47 10.05
C SER A 62 12.46 -11.94 10.23
N PHE A 63 12.22 -12.40 11.47
CA PHE A 63 11.82 -13.78 11.73
C PHE A 63 10.45 -14.11 11.10
N THR A 64 9.46 -13.23 11.30
CA THR A 64 8.12 -13.36 10.70
C THR A 64 8.20 -13.37 9.17
N LYS A 65 8.99 -12.49 8.55
CA LYS A 65 9.20 -12.49 7.09
C LYS A 65 9.77 -13.81 6.58
N VAL A 66 10.80 -14.35 7.24
CA VAL A 66 11.42 -15.63 6.85
C VAL A 66 10.41 -16.76 6.95
N PHE A 67 9.67 -16.84 8.05
CA PHE A 67 8.66 -17.88 8.23
C PHE A 67 7.53 -17.79 7.19
N THR A 68 6.98 -16.59 6.95
CA THR A 68 5.95 -16.38 5.93
C THR A 68 6.44 -16.71 4.53
N LEU A 69 7.69 -16.36 4.20
CA LEU A 69 8.30 -16.70 2.91
C LEU A 69 8.47 -18.21 2.78
N ALA A 70 9.00 -18.90 3.79
CA ALA A 70 9.16 -20.35 3.78
C ALA A 70 7.82 -21.08 3.61
N GLN A 71 6.80 -20.68 4.38
CA GLN A 71 5.45 -21.25 4.27
C GLN A 71 4.85 -21.01 2.88
N SER A 72 4.97 -19.79 2.36
CA SER A 72 4.42 -19.41 1.05
C SER A 72 5.13 -20.15 -0.09
N THR A 73 6.46 -20.25 -0.04
CA THR A 73 7.26 -21.00 -1.00
C THR A 73 6.93 -22.48 -0.98
N TRP A 74 6.79 -23.08 0.20
CA TRP A 74 6.40 -24.49 0.32
C TRP A 74 5.01 -24.75 -0.25
N PHE A 75 4.04 -23.88 0.04
CA PHE A 75 2.70 -23.97 -0.53
C PHE A 75 2.72 -23.88 -2.06
N VAL A 76 3.42 -22.90 -2.63
CA VAL A 76 3.58 -22.75 -4.09
C VAL A 76 4.22 -23.99 -4.70
N PHE A 77 5.26 -24.53 -4.07
CA PHE A 77 5.93 -25.74 -4.53
C PHE A 77 4.99 -26.95 -4.54
N GLN A 78 4.19 -27.14 -3.49
CA GLN A 78 3.18 -28.20 -3.42
C GLN A 78 2.11 -28.05 -4.49
N SER A 79 1.58 -26.84 -4.71
CA SER A 79 0.59 -26.60 -5.76
C SER A 79 1.16 -26.85 -7.16
N LEU A 80 2.39 -26.41 -7.44
CA LEU A 80 3.05 -26.66 -8.72
C LEU A 80 3.32 -28.16 -8.95
N ALA A 81 3.75 -28.87 -7.92
CA ALA A 81 3.98 -30.30 -8.01
C ALA A 81 2.67 -31.07 -8.27
N ARG A 82 1.52 -30.58 -7.79
CA ARG A 82 0.20 -31.11 -8.15
C ARG A 82 -0.13 -30.89 -9.62
N VAL A 83 0.15 -29.70 -10.17
CA VAL A 83 0.00 -29.43 -11.61
C VAL A 83 0.82 -30.42 -12.44
N VAL A 84 2.10 -30.58 -12.12
CA VAL A 84 3.03 -31.46 -12.84
C VAL A 84 2.63 -32.94 -12.71
N ALA A 85 2.03 -33.32 -11.58
CA ALA A 85 1.50 -34.66 -11.35
C ALA A 85 0.11 -34.89 -12.00
N HIS A 86 -0.44 -33.91 -12.72
CA HIS A 86 -1.79 -33.94 -13.28
C HIS A 86 -2.88 -34.22 -12.23
N LEU A 87 -2.66 -33.76 -11.00
CA LEU A 87 -3.63 -33.84 -9.92
C LEU A 87 -4.53 -32.59 -9.92
N PRO A 88 -5.81 -32.73 -9.57
CA PRO A 88 -6.72 -31.60 -9.49
C PRO A 88 -6.26 -30.61 -8.42
N ILE A 89 -6.43 -29.33 -8.72
CA ILE A 89 -6.19 -28.21 -7.79
C ILE A 89 -7.54 -27.60 -7.46
N SER A 90 -7.75 -27.29 -6.18
CA SER A 90 -8.98 -26.66 -5.73
C SER A 90 -9.06 -25.18 -6.11
N PRO A 91 -10.26 -24.61 -6.34
CA PRO A 91 -10.44 -23.16 -6.50
C PRO A 91 -9.85 -22.34 -5.34
N LEU A 92 -9.87 -22.90 -4.13
CA LEU A 92 -9.27 -22.29 -2.94
C LEU A 92 -7.74 -22.21 -3.04
N GLU A 93 -7.08 -23.29 -3.48
CA GLU A 93 -5.62 -23.30 -3.72
C GLU A 93 -5.24 -22.30 -4.82
N VAL A 94 -6.00 -22.23 -5.92
CA VAL A 94 -5.77 -21.22 -6.99
C VAL A 94 -5.85 -19.81 -6.45
N SER A 95 -6.84 -19.53 -5.60
CA SER A 95 -7.01 -18.19 -5.01
C SER A 95 -5.92 -17.87 -3.99
N ALA A 96 -5.50 -18.85 -3.19
CA ALA A 96 -4.37 -18.72 -2.29
C ALA A 96 -3.08 -18.40 -3.05
N LEU A 97 -2.83 -19.05 -4.20
CA LEU A 97 -1.69 -18.73 -5.07
C LEU A 97 -1.74 -17.28 -5.57
N ALA A 98 -2.92 -16.78 -5.93
CA ALA A 98 -3.10 -15.38 -6.33
C ALA A 98 -2.77 -14.40 -5.19
N TYR A 99 -3.16 -14.71 -3.95
CA TYR A 99 -2.80 -13.89 -2.78
C TYR A 99 -1.30 -13.98 -2.45
N VAL A 100 -0.69 -15.17 -2.54
CA VAL A 100 0.76 -15.35 -2.37
C VAL A 100 1.53 -14.51 -3.39
N PHE A 101 1.08 -14.48 -4.65
CA PHE A 101 1.65 -13.61 -5.69
C PHE A 101 1.57 -12.13 -5.31
N CYS A 102 0.38 -11.63 -4.94
CA CYS A 102 0.20 -10.24 -4.52
C CYS A 102 1.07 -9.87 -3.31
N THR A 103 1.17 -10.77 -2.34
CA THR A 103 2.01 -10.61 -1.16
C THR A 103 3.49 -10.56 -1.54
N ALA A 104 3.96 -11.42 -2.45
CA ALA A 104 5.33 -11.39 -2.96
C ALA A 104 5.66 -10.05 -3.64
N VAL A 105 4.80 -9.57 -4.55
CA VAL A 105 4.97 -8.25 -5.19
C VAL A 105 4.99 -7.13 -4.14
N THR A 106 4.10 -7.19 -3.15
CA THR A 106 4.06 -6.21 -2.06
C THR A 106 5.37 -6.21 -1.27
N TYR A 107 5.90 -7.39 -0.93
CA TYR A 107 7.19 -7.51 -0.24
C TYR A 107 8.36 -7.01 -1.08
N LEU A 108 8.38 -7.25 -2.39
CA LEU A 108 9.40 -6.69 -3.28
C LEU A 108 9.33 -5.16 -3.33
N CYS A 109 8.13 -4.59 -3.45
CA CYS A 109 7.91 -3.14 -3.45
C CYS A 109 8.21 -2.47 -2.10
N TRP A 110 8.06 -3.19 -0.99
CA TRP A 110 8.29 -2.69 0.37
C TRP A 110 9.56 -3.20 1.03
N TRP A 111 10.44 -3.90 0.31
CA TRP A 111 11.65 -4.51 0.88
C TRP A 111 12.52 -3.48 1.59
N SER A 112 12.63 -2.28 1.01
CA SER A 112 13.46 -1.19 1.52
C SER A 112 12.75 -0.26 2.50
N LYS A 113 11.45 -0.48 2.80
CA LYS A 113 10.68 0.38 3.71
C LYS A 113 10.85 -0.13 5.15
N PRO A 114 11.37 0.69 6.10
CA PRO A 114 11.41 0.30 7.50
C PRO A 114 9.97 0.14 8.02
N LYS A 115 9.64 -1.03 8.56
CA LYS A 115 8.39 -1.32 9.24
C LYS A 115 8.56 -1.04 10.74
N ASP A 116 7.49 -0.64 11.41
CA ASP A 116 7.46 -0.33 12.86
C ASP A 116 8.41 0.76 13.34
N VAL A 117 8.22 1.98 12.82
CA VAL A 117 8.82 3.19 13.41
C VAL A 117 8.06 3.55 14.69
N LEU A 118 8.27 2.77 15.75
CA LEU A 118 7.65 2.98 17.07
C LEU A 118 8.29 4.12 17.88
N THR A 119 9.40 4.72 17.42
CA THR A 119 9.91 5.92 18.11
C THR A 119 9.67 7.19 17.32
N VAL A 120 8.88 8.04 17.95
CA VAL A 120 8.82 9.46 17.68
C VAL A 120 10.16 10.06 18.10
N LEU A 121 10.86 10.68 17.16
CA LEU A 121 12.01 11.52 17.46
C LEU A 121 11.52 12.74 18.23
N LYS A 122 11.84 12.82 19.53
CA LYS A 122 11.65 14.04 20.31
C LYS A 122 12.80 14.98 19.96
N LEU A 123 12.50 16.12 19.35
CA LEU A 123 13.50 17.18 19.23
C LEU A 123 13.66 17.78 20.63
N SER A 124 14.89 17.80 21.12
CA SER A 124 15.21 18.14 22.51
C SER A 124 15.10 19.64 22.81
N ASP A 125 15.17 20.49 21.77
CA ASP A 125 15.27 21.94 21.94
C ASP A 125 14.15 22.67 21.18
N PRO A 126 13.39 23.57 21.84
CA PRO A 126 12.46 24.46 21.15
C PRO A 126 13.26 25.42 20.26
N LEU A 127 12.96 25.42 18.97
CA LEU A 127 13.58 26.36 18.02
C LEU A 127 13.00 27.76 18.25
N CYS A 128 13.83 28.77 18.48
CA CYS A 128 13.38 30.15 18.62
C CYS A 128 13.12 30.78 17.23
N VAL A 129 11.91 31.29 16.96
CA VAL A 129 11.54 31.90 15.64
C VAL A 129 12.52 33.00 15.26
N ALA A 130 12.97 33.77 16.23
CA ALA A 130 13.75 34.98 16.03
C ALA A 130 15.12 34.74 15.38
N VAL A 131 15.57 33.48 15.32
CA VAL A 131 16.85 33.08 14.70
C VAL A 131 16.65 32.70 13.22
N LEU A 132 15.41 32.69 12.73
CA LEU A 132 15.06 32.34 11.35
C LEU A 132 15.02 33.61 10.46
N PRO A 133 15.29 33.48 9.16
CA PRO A 133 15.09 34.55 8.18
C PRO A 133 13.64 35.09 8.19
N ASP A 134 13.48 36.41 8.05
CA ASP A 134 12.18 37.10 8.18
C ASP A 134 11.09 36.54 7.24
N ASP A 135 11.48 36.14 6.03
CA ASP A 135 10.59 35.52 5.04
C ASP A 135 10.02 34.17 5.52
N LEU A 136 10.81 33.41 6.29
CA LEU A 136 10.39 32.15 6.88
C LEU A 136 9.52 32.38 8.12
N GLN A 137 9.82 33.42 8.91
CA GLN A 137 9.00 33.81 10.06
C GLN A 137 7.58 34.19 9.62
N ASP A 138 7.47 35.00 8.57
CA ASP A 138 6.18 35.43 8.03
C ASP A 138 5.37 34.26 7.47
N ARG A 139 6.02 33.30 6.81
CA ARG A 139 5.37 32.07 6.32
C ARG A 139 4.89 31.16 7.44
N ILE A 140 5.62 31.07 8.55
CA ILE A 140 5.20 30.31 9.74
C ILE A 140 4.00 30.99 10.39
N LYS A 141 4.04 32.31 10.57
CA LYS A 141 2.93 33.11 11.13
C LYS A 141 1.67 33.06 10.25
N GLN A 142 1.84 33.11 8.92
CA GLN A 142 0.74 33.00 7.96
C GLN A 142 0.15 31.58 7.87
N TYR A 143 0.95 30.55 8.16
CA TYR A 143 0.48 29.17 8.23
C TYR A 143 -0.39 28.93 9.47
N ASP A 144 0.00 29.52 10.61
CA ASP A 144 -0.74 29.45 11.88
C ASP A 144 -2.09 30.20 11.82
N SER A 145 -2.14 31.33 11.11
CA SER A 145 -3.37 32.14 11.00
C SER A 145 -4.49 31.51 10.16
N HIS A 146 -4.22 30.44 9.39
CA HIS A 146 -5.15 29.94 8.38
C HIS A 146 -5.78 28.55 8.60
N GLN A 147 -5.41 27.72 9.58
CA GLN A 147 -6.09 26.42 9.78
C GLN A 147 -6.07 25.91 11.23
N GLY A 148 -7.22 25.93 11.91
CA GLY A 148 -8.02 24.72 12.03
C GLY A 148 -8.48 24.11 10.69
N VAL A 149 -8.12 22.84 10.48
CA VAL A 149 -8.66 21.87 9.49
C VAL A 149 -8.02 21.83 8.08
N ALA A 150 -7.52 20.62 7.78
CA ALA A 150 -7.34 19.94 6.48
C ALA A 150 -6.09 20.20 5.63
N CYS A 151 -5.14 19.25 5.78
CA CYS A 151 -4.41 18.52 4.75
C CYS A 151 -3.94 19.26 3.49
N HIS A 152 -2.61 19.44 3.41
CA HIS A 152 -1.83 19.79 2.23
C HIS A 152 -2.23 19.05 0.93
N TYR A 153 -2.57 19.80 -0.11
CA TYR A 153 -2.34 19.42 -1.49
C TYR A 153 -1.53 20.53 -2.19
N ARG A 154 -0.30 20.23 -2.62
CA ARG A 154 0.61 21.18 -3.26
C ARG A 154 0.54 20.99 -4.79
N TRP A 155 0.10 22.02 -5.50
CA TRP A 155 0.04 22.05 -6.96
C TRP A 155 1.37 22.54 -7.54
N LYS A 156 1.96 21.80 -8.47
CA LYS A 156 2.97 22.35 -9.39
C LYS A 156 2.29 22.65 -10.73
N VAL A 157 2.53 23.85 -11.26
CA VAL A 157 2.13 24.27 -12.61
C VAL A 157 2.74 23.29 -13.62
N PHE A 158 1.91 22.76 -14.52
CA PHE A 158 2.33 21.79 -15.55
C PHE A 158 3.26 22.49 -16.55
N ARG A 159 4.57 22.22 -16.43
CA ARG A 159 5.55 22.40 -17.51
C ARG A 159 5.95 21.02 -18.02
N LEU A 160 6.17 20.90 -19.32
CA LEU A 160 6.78 19.69 -19.89
C LEU A 160 8.13 19.46 -19.18
N PRO A 161 8.36 18.26 -18.61
CA PRO A 161 9.58 17.98 -17.86
C PRO A 161 10.77 18.05 -18.83
N SER A 162 11.67 19.01 -18.61
CA SER A 162 12.84 19.23 -19.46
C SER A 162 14.12 18.63 -18.87
N THR A 163 14.08 18.20 -17.61
CA THR A 163 15.22 17.63 -16.89
C THR A 163 14.97 16.18 -16.51
N GLU A 164 16.03 15.38 -16.48
CA GLU A 164 15.98 13.95 -16.09
C GLU A 164 15.34 13.75 -14.70
N ALA A 165 15.61 14.67 -13.76
CA ALA A 165 15.04 14.62 -12.41
C ALA A 165 13.51 14.77 -12.39
N GLU A 166 12.94 15.60 -13.27
CA GLU A 166 11.49 15.77 -13.39
C GLU A 166 10.84 14.59 -14.10
N ILE A 167 11.49 14.01 -15.12
CA ILE A 167 11.07 12.77 -15.77
C ILE A 167 11.02 11.64 -14.73
N LEU A 168 12.07 11.48 -13.93
CA LEU A 168 12.13 10.48 -12.86
C LEU A 168 11.07 10.70 -11.77
N ALA A 169 10.74 11.95 -11.44
CA ALA A 169 9.68 12.26 -10.47
C ALA A 169 8.29 11.87 -11.00
N VAL A 170 8.00 12.13 -12.28
CA VAL A 170 6.75 11.72 -12.94
C VAL A 170 6.66 10.20 -13.04
N ILE A 171 7.75 9.53 -13.41
CA ILE A 171 7.82 8.06 -13.44
C ILE A 171 7.58 7.49 -12.05
N ARG A 172 8.25 8.02 -11.02
CA ARG A 172 8.09 7.58 -9.63
C ARG A 172 6.67 7.77 -9.12
N GLN A 173 5.99 8.83 -9.53
CA GLN A 173 4.58 9.08 -9.16
C GLN A 173 3.62 8.08 -9.82
N ARG A 174 3.91 7.64 -11.05
CA ARG A 174 3.06 6.72 -11.84
C ARG A 174 3.35 5.25 -11.57
N TRP A 175 4.58 4.93 -11.16
CA TRP A 175 5.06 3.57 -10.94
C TRP A 175 4.15 2.74 -10.01
N PRO A 176 3.66 3.25 -8.86
CA PRO A 176 2.78 2.46 -7.99
C PRO A 176 1.46 2.07 -8.66
N ALA A 177 0.87 2.98 -9.45
CA ALA A 177 -0.39 2.71 -10.16
C ALA A 177 -0.19 1.69 -11.28
N LEU A 178 0.95 1.76 -12.00
CA LEU A 178 1.29 0.79 -13.04
C LEU A 178 1.56 -0.60 -12.45
N VAL A 179 2.34 -0.68 -11.38
CA VAL A 179 2.59 -1.94 -10.66
C VAL A 179 1.28 -2.52 -10.13
N GLY A 180 0.41 -1.69 -9.56
CA GLY A 180 -0.93 -2.10 -9.11
C GLY A 180 -1.79 -2.63 -10.25
N LEU A 181 -1.76 -1.99 -11.42
CA LEU A 181 -2.46 -2.44 -12.63
C LEU A 181 -1.99 -3.84 -13.07
N ILE A 182 -0.68 -4.01 -13.24
CA ILE A 182 -0.08 -5.27 -13.68
C ILE A 182 -0.40 -6.38 -12.67
N THR A 183 -0.24 -6.09 -11.38
CA THR A 183 -0.54 -7.04 -10.29
C THR A 183 -2.00 -7.46 -10.32
N GLY A 184 -2.92 -6.49 -10.48
CA GLY A 184 -4.36 -6.74 -10.57
C GLY A 184 -4.75 -7.60 -11.78
N ILE A 185 -4.15 -7.35 -12.94
CA ILE A 185 -4.38 -8.16 -14.16
C ILE A 185 -3.93 -9.60 -13.92
N ILE A 186 -2.70 -9.81 -13.43
CA ILE A 186 -2.17 -11.15 -13.17
C ILE A 186 -3.04 -11.86 -12.13
N PHE A 187 -3.44 -11.15 -11.07
CA PHE A 187 -4.34 -11.69 -10.04
C PHE A 187 -5.64 -12.22 -10.64
N CYS A 188 -6.28 -11.46 -11.54
CA CYS A 188 -7.51 -11.88 -12.23
C CYS A 188 -7.25 -13.05 -13.19
N CYS A 189 -6.14 -13.05 -13.93
CA CYS A 189 -5.75 -14.15 -14.80
C CYS A 189 -5.57 -15.48 -14.03
N ILE A 190 -5.01 -15.43 -12.81
CA ILE A 190 -4.87 -16.63 -11.97
C ILE A 190 -6.25 -17.20 -11.63
N HIS A 191 -7.24 -16.38 -11.27
CA HIS A 191 -8.59 -16.87 -10.99
C HIS A 191 -9.28 -17.44 -12.23
N LEU A 192 -9.07 -16.80 -13.39
CA LEU A 192 -9.60 -17.27 -14.67
C LEU A 192 -8.93 -18.54 -15.17
N SER A 193 -7.73 -18.89 -14.68
CA SER A 193 -7.07 -20.16 -15.02
C SER A 193 -7.89 -21.39 -14.60
N ALA A 194 -8.78 -21.25 -13.60
CA ALA A 194 -9.75 -22.26 -13.19
C ALA A 194 -10.95 -22.39 -14.16
N TRP A 195 -10.82 -21.99 -15.43
CA TRP A 195 -11.88 -21.98 -16.42
C TRP A 195 -12.58 -23.34 -16.59
N ASN A 196 -11.80 -24.42 -16.56
CA ASN A 196 -12.26 -25.78 -16.79
C ASN A 196 -12.55 -26.57 -15.50
N PHE A 197 -12.61 -25.90 -14.34
CA PHE A 197 -12.89 -26.60 -13.09
C PHE A 197 -14.36 -27.02 -13.01
N SER A 198 -14.61 -28.12 -12.31
CA SER A 198 -15.96 -28.60 -12.00
C SER A 198 -16.52 -27.79 -10.82
N PHE A 199 -17.59 -27.06 -11.08
CA PHE A 199 -18.35 -26.34 -10.05
C PHE A 199 -19.63 -27.11 -9.71
N PRO A 200 -20.17 -26.97 -8.48
CA PRO A 200 -21.40 -27.66 -8.10
C PRO A 200 -22.60 -27.26 -8.97
N THR A 201 -22.66 -26.00 -9.40
CA THR A 201 -23.70 -25.48 -10.29
C THR A 201 -23.12 -24.61 -11.41
N GLU A 202 -23.81 -24.56 -12.56
CA GLU A 202 -23.45 -23.66 -13.67
C GLU A 202 -23.54 -22.18 -13.26
N THR A 203 -24.46 -21.83 -12.35
CA THR A 203 -24.58 -20.47 -11.81
C THR A 203 -23.33 -20.06 -11.04
N GLU A 204 -22.78 -20.94 -10.19
CA GLU A 204 -21.54 -20.66 -9.45
C GLU A 204 -20.35 -20.49 -10.40
N LYS A 205 -20.30 -21.28 -11.48
CA LYS A 205 -19.26 -21.16 -12.51
C LYS A 205 -19.33 -19.82 -13.24
N ILE A 206 -20.52 -19.39 -13.64
CA ILE A 206 -20.72 -18.08 -14.29
C ILE A 206 -20.38 -16.94 -13.32
N LEU A 207 -20.83 -17.02 -12.07
CA LEU A 207 -20.52 -16.04 -11.03
C LEU A 207 -19.02 -15.95 -10.76
N TRP A 208 -18.32 -17.08 -10.76
CA TRP A 208 -16.87 -17.13 -10.61
C TRP A 208 -16.16 -16.31 -11.69
N TRP A 209 -16.50 -16.52 -12.97
CA TRP A 209 -15.91 -15.77 -14.08
C TRP A 209 -16.29 -14.30 -14.04
N ALA A 210 -17.58 -13.99 -13.85
CA ALA A 210 -18.07 -12.63 -13.81
C ALA A 210 -17.41 -11.82 -12.69
N CYS A 211 -17.32 -12.37 -11.47
CA CYS A 211 -16.69 -11.71 -10.33
C CYS A 211 -15.16 -11.57 -10.51
N SER A 212 -14.50 -12.55 -11.12
CA SER A 212 -13.07 -12.49 -11.42
C SER A 212 -12.75 -11.39 -12.43
N ILE A 213 -13.55 -11.25 -13.48
CA ILE A 213 -13.41 -10.19 -14.50
C ILE A 213 -13.77 -8.83 -13.90
N ALA A 214 -14.89 -8.73 -13.18
CA ALA A 214 -15.32 -7.50 -12.53
C ALA A 214 -14.26 -6.98 -11.54
N SER A 215 -13.51 -7.87 -10.89
CA SER A 215 -12.41 -7.49 -9.98
C SER A 215 -11.25 -6.76 -10.68
N ALA A 216 -11.10 -6.89 -12.00
CA ALA A 216 -10.07 -6.18 -12.77
C ALA A 216 -10.42 -4.69 -13.00
N THR A 217 -11.67 -4.28 -12.76
CA THR A 217 -12.11 -2.89 -12.96
C THR A 217 -11.44 -1.92 -11.99
N VAL A 218 -11.21 -2.34 -10.75
CA VAL A 218 -10.55 -1.54 -9.70
C VAL A 218 -9.16 -1.07 -10.12
N PRO A 219 -8.19 -1.96 -10.40
CA PRO A 219 -6.84 -1.54 -10.76
C PRO A 219 -6.80 -0.72 -12.05
N LEU A 220 -7.67 -1.03 -13.02
CA LEU A 220 -7.79 -0.29 -14.27
C LEU A 220 -8.25 1.17 -14.03
N LEU A 221 -9.32 1.34 -13.26
CA LEU A 221 -9.87 2.66 -12.98
C LEU A 221 -8.96 3.48 -12.06
N SER A 222 -8.26 2.85 -11.10
CA SER A 222 -7.21 3.50 -10.32
C SER A 222 -6.09 4.05 -11.20
N PHE A 223 -5.62 3.26 -12.18
CA PHE A 223 -4.60 3.70 -13.14
C PHE A 223 -5.12 4.86 -14.00
N ILE A 224 -6.33 4.76 -14.55
CA ILE A 224 -6.95 5.82 -15.34
C ILE A 224 -7.12 7.10 -14.52
N ALA A 225 -7.57 7.00 -13.26
CA ALA A 225 -7.73 8.15 -12.38
C ALA A 225 -6.41 8.87 -12.13
N VAL A 226 -5.33 8.13 -11.83
CA VAL A 226 -3.97 8.70 -11.66
C VAL A 226 -3.48 9.34 -12.97
N PHE A 227 -3.74 8.70 -14.11
CA PHE A 227 -3.36 9.21 -15.42
C PHE A 227 -4.11 10.51 -15.78
N LEU A 228 -5.45 10.54 -15.64
CA LEU A 228 -6.29 11.71 -15.90
C LEU A 228 -5.95 12.88 -14.97
N ARG A 229 -5.73 12.59 -13.68
CA ARG A 229 -5.23 13.58 -12.71
C ARG A 229 -3.90 14.16 -13.15
N SER A 230 -3.00 13.34 -13.72
CA SER A 230 -1.71 13.79 -14.23
C SER A 230 -1.83 14.67 -15.47
N LEU A 231 -2.85 14.50 -16.32
CA LEU A 231 -3.06 15.32 -17.51
C LEU A 231 -3.67 16.69 -17.18
N SER A 232 -4.65 16.73 -16.28
CA SER A 232 -5.35 17.98 -15.92
C SER A 232 -5.71 18.04 -14.43
N PRO A 233 -4.73 18.32 -13.54
CA PRO A 233 -4.96 18.24 -12.10
C PRO A 233 -6.09 19.18 -11.63
N LYS A 234 -6.10 20.45 -12.07
CA LYS A 234 -7.14 21.41 -11.68
C LYS A 234 -8.56 20.96 -12.03
N ARG A 235 -8.76 20.39 -13.23
CA ARG A 235 -10.08 19.88 -13.66
C ARG A 235 -10.46 18.62 -12.91
N PHE A 236 -9.52 17.69 -12.77
CA PHE A 236 -9.75 16.43 -12.05
C PHE A 236 -10.11 16.68 -10.59
N ASP A 237 -9.41 17.58 -9.93
CA ASP A 237 -9.67 17.91 -8.53
C ASP A 237 -10.99 18.66 -8.32
N SER A 238 -11.42 19.48 -9.28
CA SER A 238 -12.78 20.04 -9.26
C SER A 238 -13.87 18.97 -9.36
N LEU A 239 -13.57 17.82 -10.00
CA LEU A 239 -14.46 16.66 -10.13
C LEU A 239 -14.22 15.61 -9.03
N TRP A 240 -13.33 15.87 -8.06
CA TRP A 240 -12.93 14.90 -7.05
C TRP A 240 -14.10 14.27 -6.28
N PRO A 241 -15.15 15.01 -5.85
CA PRO A 241 -16.28 14.40 -5.15
C PRO A 241 -17.00 13.33 -5.99
N LEU A 242 -17.14 13.58 -7.30
CA LEU A 242 -17.75 12.62 -8.23
C LEU A 242 -16.84 11.41 -8.43
N VAL A 243 -15.54 11.63 -8.64
CA VAL A 243 -14.55 10.55 -8.77
C VAL A 243 -14.54 9.67 -7.52
N LEU A 244 -14.60 10.29 -6.34
CA LEU A 244 -14.65 9.59 -5.06
C LEU A 244 -15.93 8.76 -4.92
N ALA A 245 -17.10 9.32 -5.26
CA ALA A 245 -18.37 8.60 -5.22
C ALA A 245 -18.38 7.37 -6.17
N ILE A 246 -17.87 7.55 -7.38
CA ILE A 246 -17.67 6.45 -8.35
C ILE A 246 -16.74 5.38 -7.77
N TYR A 247 -15.60 5.79 -7.20
CA TYR A 247 -14.62 4.87 -6.62
C TYR A 247 -15.18 4.09 -5.43
N CYS A 248 -15.92 4.74 -4.52
CA CYS A 248 -16.60 4.09 -3.40
C CYS A 248 -17.62 3.06 -3.90
N THR A 249 -18.39 3.39 -4.94
CA THR A 249 -19.38 2.48 -5.54
C THR A 249 -18.70 1.24 -6.12
N ILE A 250 -17.60 1.41 -6.84
CA ILE A 250 -16.80 0.31 -7.40
C ILE A 250 -16.18 -0.53 -6.29
N MET A 251 -15.69 0.08 -5.22
CA MET A 251 -15.16 -0.64 -4.05
C MET A 251 -16.22 -1.53 -3.40
N LEU A 252 -17.46 -1.04 -3.28
CA LEU A 252 -18.57 -1.85 -2.77
C LEU A 252 -18.86 -3.05 -3.68
N ILE A 253 -18.92 -2.82 -5.00
CA ILE A 253 -19.10 -3.91 -5.98
C ILE A 253 -17.96 -4.92 -5.88
N TYR A 254 -16.72 -4.45 -5.77
CA TYR A 254 -15.54 -5.30 -5.60
C TYR A 254 -15.62 -6.15 -4.34
N ILE A 255 -16.00 -5.57 -3.20
CA ILE A 255 -16.20 -6.31 -1.95
C ILE A 255 -17.26 -7.40 -2.14
N MET A 256 -18.37 -7.09 -2.79
CA MET A 256 -19.42 -8.09 -3.08
C MET A 256 -18.89 -9.22 -3.98
N CYS A 257 -18.17 -8.89 -5.07
CA CYS A 257 -17.52 -9.89 -5.92
C CYS A 257 -16.56 -10.79 -5.11
N ARG A 258 -15.81 -10.21 -4.16
CA ARG A 258 -14.91 -10.99 -3.29
C ARG A 258 -15.65 -11.91 -2.35
N LEU A 259 -16.73 -11.45 -1.73
CA LEU A 259 -17.56 -12.29 -0.88
C LEU A 259 -18.16 -13.45 -1.67
N ILE A 260 -18.65 -13.19 -2.89
CA ILE A 260 -19.18 -14.23 -3.78
C ILE A 260 -18.10 -15.26 -4.12
N LEU A 261 -16.89 -14.81 -4.52
CA LEU A 261 -15.77 -15.72 -4.79
C LEU A 261 -15.41 -16.55 -3.55
N CYS A 262 -15.38 -15.95 -2.36
CA CYS A 262 -15.15 -16.67 -1.11
C CYS A 262 -16.21 -17.73 -0.84
N VAL A 263 -17.49 -17.42 -1.03
CA VAL A 263 -18.58 -18.39 -0.87
C VAL A 263 -18.41 -19.54 -1.86
N ILE A 264 -18.14 -19.25 -3.15
CA ILE A 264 -17.94 -20.28 -4.19
C ILE A 264 -16.74 -21.18 -3.87
N MET A 265 -15.63 -20.62 -3.38
CA MET A 265 -14.47 -21.42 -2.94
C MET A 265 -14.85 -22.38 -1.81
N LEU A 266 -15.69 -21.96 -0.87
CA LEU A 266 -16.11 -22.80 0.24
C LEU A 266 -17.16 -23.84 -0.17
N THR A 267 -18.07 -23.52 -1.10
CA THR A 267 -19.06 -24.49 -1.60
C THR A 267 -18.40 -25.56 -2.46
N THR A 268 -17.43 -25.19 -3.30
CA THR A 268 -16.66 -26.12 -4.13
C THR A 268 -15.85 -27.13 -3.31
N MET A 269 -15.45 -26.81 -2.07
CA MET A 269 -14.80 -27.78 -1.18
C MET A 269 -15.66 -29.02 -0.89
N ARG A 270 -17.00 -28.90 -0.96
CA ARG A 270 -17.91 -30.03 -0.75
C ARG A 270 -17.96 -31.00 -1.93
N TYR A 271 -17.46 -30.58 -3.09
CA TYR A 271 -17.54 -31.29 -4.37
C TYR A 271 -16.16 -31.49 -5.01
N LEU A 272 -15.10 -31.55 -4.19
CA LEU A 272 -13.74 -31.75 -4.67
C LEU A 272 -13.58 -33.16 -5.29
N PRO A 273 -12.91 -33.27 -6.45
CA PRO A 273 -12.60 -34.58 -7.04
C PRO A 273 -11.66 -35.36 -6.12
N GLU A 274 -11.76 -36.70 -6.12
CA GLU A 274 -11.04 -37.60 -5.22
C GLU A 274 -9.51 -37.37 -5.23
N GLY A 275 -8.95 -37.04 -6.40
CA GLY A 275 -7.53 -36.70 -6.55
C GLY A 275 -7.07 -35.53 -5.69
N SER A 276 -7.97 -34.66 -5.23
CA SER A 276 -7.64 -33.51 -4.37
C SER A 276 -7.21 -33.94 -2.95
N PHE A 277 -7.67 -35.11 -2.50
CA PHE A 277 -7.32 -35.69 -1.21
C PHE A 277 -6.01 -36.48 -1.26
N THR A 278 -5.47 -36.72 -2.45
CA THR A 278 -4.20 -37.42 -2.61
C THR A 278 -3.03 -36.48 -2.35
N SER A 279 -2.17 -36.83 -1.39
CA SER A 279 -0.93 -36.09 -1.14
C SER A 279 0.15 -36.57 -2.11
N ILE A 280 1.06 -35.65 -2.47
CA ILE A 280 2.23 -36.02 -3.26
C ILE A 280 3.15 -36.84 -2.38
N ASN A 281 3.39 -38.09 -2.76
CA ASN A 281 4.38 -38.92 -2.09
C ASN A 281 5.78 -38.48 -2.50
N TRP A 282 6.36 -37.57 -1.71
CA TRP A 282 7.69 -37.03 -1.94
C TRP A 282 8.79 -38.09 -1.85
N ALA A 283 8.64 -39.09 -0.98
CA ALA A 283 9.60 -40.19 -0.85
C ALA A 283 9.70 -41.05 -2.12
N LEU A 284 8.59 -41.20 -2.85
CA LEU A 284 8.58 -41.96 -4.10
C LEU A 284 9.13 -41.14 -5.29
N ARG A 285 9.04 -39.81 -5.24
CA ARG A 285 9.49 -38.91 -6.33
C ARG A 285 10.93 -38.41 -6.16
N PHE A 286 11.49 -38.47 -4.96
CA PHE A 286 12.91 -38.31 -4.70
C PHE A 286 13.50 -39.64 -4.24
N PRO A 287 13.81 -40.57 -5.16
CA PRO A 287 14.25 -41.93 -4.83
C PRO A 287 15.65 -42.04 -4.18
N HIS A 288 16.18 -40.96 -3.59
CA HIS A 288 17.57 -40.87 -3.13
C HIS A 288 17.73 -40.28 -1.71
N ILE A 289 16.65 -40.22 -0.92
CA ILE A 289 16.70 -39.86 0.51
C ILE A 289 16.19 -41.03 1.34
#